data_AF-A0A142Y7Y7-F1
#
_entry.id   AF-A0A142Y7Y7-F1
#
_cell.length_a   1.000
_cell.length_b   1.000
_cell.length_c   1.000
_cell.angle_alpha   90.00
_cell.angle_beta   90.00
_cell.angle_gamma   90.00
#
_symmetry.space_group_name_H-M   'P 1'
#
loop_
_entity.id
_entity.type
_entity.pdbx_description
1 polymer ?
#
loop_
_entity_poly.entity_id
_entity_poly.type
_entity_poly.pdbx_seq_one_letter_code
_entity_poly.pdbx_strand_id
1 'polypeptide(L)'
;MTQHDLDLTITKISHRTPGAGGSWVQGKINNEYRFDALVFSEHAECESYELGRSKISKLWIQRLSDRTVMFNFDRGLDVAAVNTEVQVVVDFLCEGLSDLVFGQ
;
A
#
# COMPACT_ATOMS: atom_id res chain seq x y z
N MET A 1 19.50 -11.13 -7.98
CA MET A 1 18.29 -10.75 -7.22
C MET A 1 17.20 -11.65 -7.75
N THR A 2 16.68 -12.57 -6.95
CA THR A 2 15.51 -13.36 -7.35
C THR A 2 14.34 -12.40 -7.45
N GLN A 3 13.90 -12.14 -8.67
CA GLN A 3 12.65 -11.43 -8.95
C GLN A 3 11.54 -12.29 -8.36
N HIS A 4 11.08 -11.93 -7.15
CA HIS A 4 9.85 -12.49 -6.63
C HIS A 4 8.73 -11.81 -7.43
N ASP A 5 8.22 -12.49 -8.45
CA ASP A 5 7.00 -12.06 -9.13
C ASP A 5 5.88 -12.07 -8.08
N LEU A 6 5.55 -10.89 -7.54
CA LEU A 6 4.44 -10.72 -6.64
C LEU A 6 3.14 -10.75 -7.45
N ASP A 7 2.26 -11.68 -7.10
CA ASP A 7 0.92 -11.76 -7.69
C ASP A 7 -0.01 -10.76 -7.01
N LEU A 8 -0.21 -9.62 -7.66
CA LEU A 8 -1.11 -8.54 -7.21
C LEU A 8 -2.52 -8.74 -7.78
N THR A 9 -3.50 -8.87 -6.89
CA THR A 9 -4.92 -8.82 -7.25
C THR A 9 -5.61 -7.64 -6.56
N ILE A 10 -6.05 -6.66 -7.34
CA ILE A 10 -6.89 -5.57 -6.84
C ILE A 10 -8.33 -6.05 -6.71
N THR A 11 -8.89 -5.95 -5.50
CA THR A 11 -10.25 -6.38 -5.20
C THR A 11 -11.24 -5.23 -5.20
N LYS A 12 -10.79 -4.01 -4.89
CA LYS A 12 -11.63 -2.81 -4.90
C LYS A 12 -10.81 -1.54 -5.05
N ILE A 13 -11.30 -0.62 -5.88
CA ILE A 13 -10.88 0.79 -5.89
C ILE A 13 -12.11 1.63 -5.61
N SER A 14 -12.00 2.59 -4.69
CA SER A 14 -13.07 3.54 -4.39
C SER A 14 -12.50 4.89 -4.00
N HIS A 15 -13.11 5.98 -4.46
CA HIS A 15 -12.75 7.33 -4.01
C HIS A 15 -12.89 7.47 -2.49
N ARG A 16 -11.95 8.18 -1.86
CA ARG A 16 -11.91 8.34 -0.40
C ARG A 16 -13.19 8.97 0.15
N THR A 17 -13.61 10.12 -0.38
CA THR A 17 -14.85 10.85 -0.05
C THR A 17 -15.08 11.89 -1.15
N PRO A 18 -16.32 12.23 -1.55
CA PRO A 18 -16.57 13.29 -2.52
C PRO A 18 -15.92 14.61 -2.12
N GLY A 19 -15.14 15.21 -3.03
CA GLY A 19 -14.42 16.47 -2.79
C GLY A 19 -13.08 16.32 -2.05
N ALA A 20 -12.74 15.14 -1.52
CA ALA A 20 -11.42 14.83 -0.99
C ALA A 20 -10.60 14.08 -2.06
N GLY A 21 -9.33 14.44 -2.19
CA GLY A 21 -8.40 13.72 -3.07
C GLY A 21 -8.13 12.29 -2.59
N GLY A 22 -7.65 11.46 -3.53
CA GLY A 22 -7.18 10.12 -3.29
C GLY A 22 -8.23 9.00 -3.41
N SER A 23 -7.72 7.78 -3.55
CA SER A 23 -8.48 6.56 -3.73
C SER A 23 -8.05 5.51 -2.72
N TRP A 24 -9.03 4.88 -2.08
CA TRP A 24 -8.83 3.63 -1.35
C TRP A 24 -8.67 2.48 -2.33
N VAL A 25 -7.58 1.74 -2.16
CA VAL A 25 -7.25 0.55 -2.94
C VAL A 25 -7.14 -0.61 -1.99
N GLN A 26 -7.93 -1.64 -2.25
CA GLN A 26 -7.91 -2.89 -1.50
C GLN A 26 -7.44 -3.99 -2.45
N GLY A 27 -6.60 -4.89 -1.95
CA GLY A 27 -6.08 -5.97 -2.76
C GLY A 27 -5.45 -7.09 -1.95
N LYS A 28 -4.91 -8.05 -2.69
CA LYS A 28 -4.17 -9.20 -2.17
C LYS A 28 -2.83 -9.33 -2.87
N ILE A 29 -1.87 -9.89 -2.16
CA ILE A 29 -0.54 -10.24 -2.68
C ILE A 29 -0.30 -11.73 -2.41
N ASN A 30 0.07 -12.48 -3.45
CA ASN A 30 0.39 -13.92 -3.41
C ASN A 30 -0.69 -14.81 -2.78
N ASN A 31 -1.94 -14.33 -2.70
CA ASN A 31 -3.03 -14.92 -1.91
C ASN A 31 -2.67 -15.20 -0.43
N GLU A 32 -1.60 -14.58 0.09
CA GLU A 32 -1.14 -14.71 1.47
C GLU A 32 -1.46 -13.46 2.29
N TYR A 33 -1.33 -12.29 1.67
CA TYR A 33 -1.58 -11.00 2.31
C TYR A 33 -2.80 -10.32 1.70
N ARG A 34 -3.50 -9.55 2.52
CA ARG A 34 -4.40 -8.49 2.05
C ARG A 34 -3.86 -7.14 2.46
N PHE A 35 -4.16 -6.11 1.67
CA PHE A 35 -3.81 -4.74 1.99
C PHE A 35 -4.97 -3.78 1.75
N ASP A 36 -4.95 -2.69 2.51
CA ASP A 36 -5.73 -1.49 2.26
C ASP A 36 -4.76 -0.30 2.18
N ALA A 37 -4.84 0.47 1.09
CA ALA A 37 -3.97 1.61 0.84
C ALA A 37 -4.79 2.85 0.46
N LEU A 38 -4.38 4.02 0.96
CA LEU A 38 -4.92 5.30 0.51
C LEU A 38 -3.88 6.02 -0.36
N VAL A 39 -4.19 6.08 -1.65
CA VAL A 39 -3.27 6.46 -2.72
C VAL A 39 -3.71 7.77 -3.36
N PHE A 40 -2.76 8.63 -3.72
CA PHE A 40 -2.99 9.92 -4.37
C PHE A 40 -2.29 9.98 -5.73
N SER A 41 -2.76 10.84 -6.64
CA SER A 41 -2.12 11.06 -7.94
C SER A 41 -0.88 11.94 -7.85
N GLU A 42 -0.78 12.76 -6.80
CA GLU A 42 0.31 13.70 -6.57
C GLU A 42 0.97 13.43 -5.21
N HIS A 43 2.21 13.87 -5.06
CA HIS A 43 2.91 13.82 -3.78
C HIS A 43 2.19 14.66 -2.73
N ALA A 44 2.33 14.25 -1.47
CA ALA A 44 1.83 15.01 -0.35
C ALA A 44 2.57 16.35 -0.20
N GLU A 45 1.88 17.34 0.35
CA GLU A 45 2.47 18.65 0.71
C GLU A 45 3.58 18.54 1.77
N CYS A 46 3.57 17.46 2.55
CA CYS A 46 4.55 17.15 3.57
C CYS A 46 4.99 15.69 3.42
N GLU A 47 6.31 15.46 3.37
CA GLU A 47 6.88 14.12 3.18
C GLU A 47 6.45 13.14 4.28
N SER A 48 6.24 13.58 5.51
CA SER A 48 5.81 12.71 6.61
C SER A 48 4.39 12.15 6.44
N TYR A 49 3.60 12.72 5.53
CA TYR A 49 2.25 12.23 5.22
C TYR A 49 2.25 11.12 4.17
N GLU A 50 3.42 10.79 3.62
CA GLU A 50 3.57 9.87 2.50
C GLU A 50 4.65 8.84 2.82
N LEU A 51 4.34 7.57 2.56
CA LEU A 51 5.29 6.49 2.78
C LEU A 51 6.37 6.55 1.70
N GLY A 52 7.59 6.96 2.04
CA GLY A 52 8.75 6.83 1.15
C GLY A 52 8.60 7.50 -0.23
N ARG A 53 7.87 8.62 -0.30
CA ARG A 53 7.56 9.33 -1.56
C ARG A 53 6.79 8.49 -2.62
N SER A 54 5.91 7.58 -2.17
CA SER A 54 5.10 6.67 -3.01
C SER A 54 3.70 7.16 -3.40
N LYS A 55 3.30 8.35 -2.96
CA LYS A 55 1.94 8.92 -2.99
C LYS A 55 0.93 8.10 -2.18
N ILE A 56 1.40 7.21 -1.30
CA ILE A 56 0.58 6.44 -0.36
C ILE A 56 0.62 7.11 1.01
N SER A 57 -0.56 7.56 1.47
CA SER A 57 -0.69 8.22 2.79
C SER A 57 -1.03 7.27 3.93
N LYS A 58 -1.55 6.09 3.58
CA LYS A 58 -1.86 5.01 4.51
C LYS A 58 -1.66 3.68 3.81
N LEU A 59 -0.99 2.76 4.48
CA LEU A 59 -0.82 1.38 4.03
C LEU A 59 -0.95 0.44 5.21
N TRP A 60 -1.88 -0.49 5.12
CA TRP A 60 -2.09 -1.53 6.10
C TRP A 60 -2.00 -2.89 5.42
N ILE A 61 -1.18 -3.79 5.96
CA ILE A 61 -1.00 -5.16 5.43
C ILE A 61 -1.30 -6.16 6.54
N GLN A 62 -2.07 -7.19 6.20
CA GLN A 62 -2.43 -8.26 7.12
C GLN A 62 -2.25 -9.63 6.46
N ARG A 63 -1.68 -10.59 7.19
CA ARG A 63 -1.62 -11.99 6.77
C ARG A 63 -3.01 -12.62 6.85
N LEU A 64 -3.40 -13.35 5.81
CA LEU A 64 -4.73 -13.94 5.69
C LEU A 64 -4.97 -15.11 6.63
N SER A 65 -3.95 -15.93 6.92
CA SER A 65 -4.09 -17.16 7.71
C SER A 65 -4.43 -16.91 9.17
N ASP A 66 -3.80 -15.92 9.80
CA ASP A 66 -3.90 -15.65 11.24
C ASP A 66 -4.40 -14.23 11.57
N ARG A 67 -4.62 -13.39 10.56
CA ARG A 67 -5.05 -11.98 10.71
C ARG A 67 -4.03 -11.10 11.46
N THR A 68 -2.77 -11.49 11.52
CA THR A 68 -1.72 -10.66 12.10
C THR A 68 -1.44 -9.45 11.22
N VAL A 69 -1.36 -8.27 11.84
CA VAL A 69 -0.91 -7.05 11.15
C VAL A 69 0.59 -7.18 10.88
N MET A 70 0.95 -7.11 9.61
CA MET A 70 2.32 -7.33 9.13
C MET A 70 3.06 -6.01 8.87
N PHE A 71 2.29 -4.95 8.59
CA PHE A 71 2.77 -3.59 8.40
C PHE A 71 1.61 -2.61 8.59
N ASN A 72 1.87 -1.44 9.18
CA ASN A 72 0.90 -0.36 9.28
C ASN A 72 1.59 1.01 9.27
N PHE A 73 1.18 1.84 8.31
CA PHE A 73 1.55 3.25 8.20
C PHE A 73 0.29 4.08 8.07
N ASP A 74 0.14 5.12 8.90
CA ASP A 74 -0.95 6.11 8.84
C ASP A 74 -0.38 7.50 9.17
N ARG A 75 0.31 8.12 8.19
CA ARG A 75 1.07 9.37 8.38
C ARG A 75 2.11 9.29 9.51
N GLY A 76 2.72 8.13 9.61
CA GLY A 76 3.59 7.71 10.70
C GLY A 76 3.66 6.19 10.72
N LEU A 77 4.83 5.64 11.05
CA LEU A 77 5.03 4.20 11.11
C LEU A 77 4.51 3.66 12.46
N ASP A 78 3.39 2.96 12.43
CA ASP A 78 2.81 2.32 13.62
C ASP A 78 3.38 0.91 13.82
N VAL A 79 3.49 0.16 12.73
CA VAL A 79 4.03 -1.22 12.72
C VAL A 79 5.00 -1.34 11.55
N ALA A 80 6.28 -1.49 11.86
CA ALA A 80 7.32 -1.82 10.88
C ALA A 80 7.05 -3.17 10.20
N ALA A 81 7.58 -3.35 9.00
CA ALA A 81 7.49 -4.63 8.32
C ALA A 81 8.13 -5.70 9.21
N VAL A 82 7.37 -6.75 9.52
CA VAL A 82 7.81 -7.75 10.52
C VAL A 82 8.97 -8.62 10.02
N ASN A 83 9.22 -8.65 8.71
CA ASN A 83 10.35 -9.35 8.09
C ASN A 83 10.64 -8.77 6.68
N THR A 84 11.71 -9.27 6.04
CA THR A 84 12.14 -8.86 4.70
C THR A 84 11.08 -9.12 3.62
N GLU A 85 10.31 -10.21 3.72
CA GLU A 85 9.28 -10.54 2.73
C GLU A 85 8.18 -9.48 2.71
N VAL A 86 7.73 -9.04 3.88
CA VAL A 86 6.73 -7.96 4.00
C VAL A 86 7.32 -6.64 3.53
N GLN A 87 8.61 -6.38 3.79
CA GLN A 87 9.27 -5.18 3.27
C GLN A 87 9.27 -5.16 1.74
N VAL A 88 9.54 -6.28 1.08
CA VAL A 88 9.45 -6.40 -0.39
C VAL A 88 8.03 -6.10 -0.89
N VAL A 89 6.99 -6.54 -0.17
CA VAL A 89 5.60 -6.19 -0.51
C VAL A 89 5.35 -4.68 -0.36
N VAL A 90 5.86 -4.07 0.71
CA VAL A 90 5.74 -2.61 0.92
C VAL A 90 6.44 -1.85 -0.20
N ASP A 91 7.67 -2.22 -0.54
CA ASP A 91 8.47 -1.57 -1.58
C ASP A 91 7.78 -1.69 -2.95
N PHE A 92 7.30 -2.88 -3.29
CA PHE A 92 6.54 -3.13 -4.53
C PHE A 92 5.28 -2.26 -4.65
N LEU A 93 4.50 -2.16 -3.57
CA LEU A 93 3.31 -1.30 -3.56
C LEU A 93 3.70 0.18 -3.65
N CYS A 94 4.79 0.59 -2.99
CA CYS A 94 5.27 1.96 -3.03
C CYS A 94 5.75 2.38 -4.42
N GLU A 95 6.33 1.45 -5.17
CA GLU A 95 6.85 1.71 -6.52
C GLU A 95 5.73 1.83 -7.56
N GLY A 96 4.69 0.98 -7.51
CA GLY A 96 3.75 0.86 -8.63
C GLY A 96 2.28 1.21 -8.37
N LEU A 97 1.83 1.33 -7.11
CA LEU A 97 0.39 1.38 -6.83
C LEU A 97 -0.26 2.68 -7.29
N SER A 98 0.42 3.83 -7.16
CA SER A 98 -0.08 5.11 -7.68
C SER A 98 -0.26 5.08 -9.19
N ASP A 99 0.76 4.61 -9.89
CA ASP A 99 0.79 4.58 -11.35
C ASP A 99 -0.28 3.62 -11.89
N LEU A 100 -0.50 2.48 -11.21
CA LEU A 100 -1.61 1.58 -11.52
C LEU A 100 -3.00 2.23 -11.38
N VAL A 101 -3.19 3.07 -10.35
CA VAL A 101 -4.50 3.67 -10.04
C VAL A 101 -4.80 4.89 -10.91
N PHE A 102 -3.77 5.69 -11.22
CA PHE A 102 -3.94 6.99 -11.89
C PHE A 102 -3.36 7.04 -13.31
N GLY A 103 -2.68 5.98 -13.77
CA GLY A 103 -2.15 5.85 -15.14
C GLY A 103 -0.96 6.78 -15.44
N GLN A 104 -0.09 6.99 -14.45
CA GLN A 104 1.09 7.86 -14.54
C GLN A 104 2.36 7.09 -14.90
#